data_AF-A0A353E6U2-F1
#
_entry.id   AF-A0A353E6U2-F1
#
_cell.length_a   1.000
_cell.length_b   1.000
_cell.length_c   1.000
_cell.angle_alpha   90.00
_cell.angle_beta   90.00
_cell.angle_gamma   90.00
#
_symmetry.space_group_name_H-M   'P 1'
#
loop_
_entity.id
_entity.type
_entity.pdbx_description
1 polymer ?
#
loop_
_entity_poly.entity_id
_entity_poly.type
_entity_poly.pdbx_seq_one_letter_code
_entity_poly.pdbx_strand_id
1 'polypeptide(L)'
;VYELGDAIIKESGISGDIMSGKDADDLARQENLEEFLSGMSTFVEERREEGRMDEAFLNDYLQDVALLTDADSDGDKDEPRVSLMTVHAAKGLEFPTVFVVGLEENIFPSPIAAVSPRELEEERRLLYVAITRAEKHCILTNAKNRWRYGKMEFDNPSRFIDEIDSSLIDCHEEGGASFGGSTSGYGGRMPWDRPVSRPVATQFMADPKPSYTSRTNESSRSVRSEANFKSVRALNAARRVFGTSTASPSASSASLSASSSSAGGNLREGMKIEHQRFGVGTILKLEGSGENAKATVEFVHSGTKQLLLKFAKFTIIG
;
A
#
# COMPACT_ATOMS: atom_id res chain seq x y z
N VAL A 1 10.62 12.67 -2.23
CA VAL A 1 11.33 11.47 -2.74
C VAL A 1 10.81 11.06 -4.12
N TYR A 2 9.51 10.76 -4.25
CA TYR A 2 8.88 10.39 -5.52
C TYR A 2 9.15 11.38 -6.67
N GLU A 3 8.87 12.68 -6.48
CA GLU A 3 9.08 13.70 -7.52
C GLU A 3 10.53 13.77 -8.01
N LEU A 4 11.49 13.60 -7.11
CA LEU A 4 12.92 13.59 -7.45
C LEU A 4 13.29 12.33 -8.23
N GLY A 5 12.77 11.16 -7.84
CA GLY A 5 12.98 9.91 -8.57
C GLY A 5 12.42 9.96 -9.98
N ASP A 6 11.18 10.42 -10.13
CA ASP A 6 10.51 10.61 -11.42
C ASP A 6 11.27 11.61 -12.31
N ALA A 7 11.77 12.72 -11.75
CA ALA A 7 12.59 13.68 -12.48
C ALA A 7 13.91 13.06 -12.97
N ILE A 8 14.62 12.31 -12.12
CA ILE A 8 15.87 11.64 -12.51
C ILE A 8 15.64 10.63 -13.64
N ILE A 9 14.57 9.83 -13.55
CA ILE A 9 14.23 8.81 -14.56
C ILE A 9 13.91 9.47 -15.92
N LYS A 10 13.24 10.63 -15.93
CA LYS A 10 12.94 11.39 -17.14
C LYS A 10 14.16 12.11 -17.71
N GLU A 11 14.94 12.79 -16.87
CA GLU A 11 16.11 13.58 -17.31
C GLU A 11 17.30 12.71 -17.73
N SER A 12 17.46 11.52 -17.14
CA SER A 12 18.52 10.57 -17.51
C SER A 12 18.31 9.90 -18.87
N GLY A 13 17.13 10.02 -19.46
CA GLY A 13 16.76 9.33 -20.71
C GLY A 13 16.37 7.86 -20.53
N ILE A 14 16.49 7.30 -19.32
CA ILE A 14 16.12 5.91 -19.00
C ILE A 14 14.66 5.63 -19.34
N SER A 15 13.75 6.57 -19.04
CA SER A 15 12.34 6.42 -19.42
C SER A 15 12.15 6.34 -20.93
N GLY A 16 12.91 7.12 -21.70
CA GLY A 16 12.82 7.14 -23.16
C GLY A 16 13.27 5.82 -23.77
N ASP A 17 14.38 5.26 -23.26
CA ASP A 17 14.91 3.97 -23.73
C ASP A 17 13.95 2.83 -23.40
N ILE A 18 13.45 2.75 -22.16
CA ILE A 18 12.53 1.70 -21.70
C ILE A 18 11.16 1.80 -22.39
N MET A 19 10.67 3.01 -22.67
CA MET A 19 9.38 3.22 -23.36
C MET A 19 9.45 3.10 -24.88
N SER A 20 10.64 3.01 -25.47
CA SER A 20 10.81 2.89 -26.92
C SER A 20 10.47 1.49 -27.45
N GLY A 21 10.67 0.47 -26.61
CA GLY A 21 10.43 -0.93 -26.92
C GLY A 21 8.96 -1.34 -26.82
N LYS A 22 8.55 -2.27 -27.68
CA LYS A 22 7.20 -2.88 -27.67
C LYS A 22 7.23 -4.39 -27.46
N ASP A 23 8.42 -4.95 -27.23
CA ASP A 23 8.57 -6.38 -27.00
C ASP A 23 8.08 -6.74 -25.58
N ALA A 24 7.75 -8.01 -25.36
CA ALA A 24 7.27 -8.49 -24.07
C ALA A 24 8.28 -8.21 -22.93
N ASP A 25 9.58 -8.31 -23.23
CA ASP A 25 10.66 -7.98 -22.29
C ASP A 25 10.70 -6.48 -21.95
N ASP A 26 10.35 -5.60 -22.89
CA ASP A 26 10.33 -4.16 -22.65
C ASP A 26 9.08 -3.74 -21.86
N LEU A 27 7.94 -4.38 -22.10
CA LEU A 27 6.76 -4.24 -21.27
C LEU A 27 7.06 -4.65 -19.81
N ALA A 28 7.72 -5.79 -19.60
CA ALA A 28 8.12 -6.21 -18.25
C ALA A 28 9.07 -5.19 -17.58
N ARG A 29 9.98 -4.56 -18.34
CA ARG A 29 10.84 -3.48 -17.81
C ARG A 29 10.05 -2.22 -17.45
N GLN A 30 9.05 -1.85 -18.25
CA GLN A 30 8.15 -0.74 -17.96
C GLN A 30 7.38 -1.00 -16.66
N GLU A 31 6.82 -2.20 -16.51
CA GLU A 31 6.11 -2.62 -15.30
C GLU A 31 7.01 -2.56 -14.06
N ASN A 32 8.25 -3.07 -14.15
CA ASN A 32 9.22 -2.99 -13.06
C ASN A 32 9.58 -1.55 -12.68
N LEU A 33 9.63 -0.63 -13.65
CA LEU A 33 9.91 0.79 -13.41
C LEU A 33 8.73 1.47 -12.70
N GLU A 34 7.50 1.16 -13.10
CA GLU A 34 6.29 1.68 -12.47
C GLU A 34 6.09 1.13 -11.05
N GLU A 35 6.44 -0.14 -10.83
CA GLU A 35 6.52 -0.77 -9.51
C GLU A 35 7.55 -0.05 -8.62
N PHE A 36 8.74 0.23 -9.15
CA PHE A 36 9.79 0.97 -8.43
C PHE A 36 9.30 2.36 -7.99
N LEU A 37 8.68 3.12 -8.90
CA LEU A 37 8.07 4.42 -8.59
C LEU A 37 6.93 4.30 -7.57
N SER A 38 6.11 3.26 -7.68
CA SER A 38 5.04 2.97 -6.72
C SER A 38 5.63 2.68 -5.34
N GLY A 39 6.72 1.92 -5.24
CA GLY A 39 7.43 1.67 -3.99
C GLY A 39 7.98 2.95 -3.35
N MET A 40 8.50 3.89 -4.16
CA MET A 40 8.89 5.23 -3.67
C MET A 40 7.70 6.02 -3.14
N SER A 41 6.53 5.91 -3.77
CA SER A 41 5.30 6.57 -3.30
C SER A 41 4.82 5.97 -1.98
N THR A 42 4.81 4.64 -1.87
CA THR A 42 4.43 3.93 -0.64
C THR A 42 5.35 4.31 0.52
N PHE A 43 6.67 4.39 0.29
CA PHE A 43 7.61 4.86 1.30
C PHE A 43 7.29 6.27 1.81
N VAL A 44 6.94 7.20 0.91
CA VAL A 44 6.59 8.57 1.29
C VAL A 44 5.31 8.60 2.11
N GLU A 45 4.29 7.84 1.72
CA GLU A 45 3.02 7.76 2.46
C GLU A 45 3.20 7.08 3.82
N GLU A 46 3.99 6.01 3.92
CA GLU A 46 4.30 5.36 5.21
C GLU A 46 4.96 6.36 6.18
N ARG A 47 5.99 7.09 5.73
CA ARG A 47 6.64 8.13 6.55
C ARG A 47 5.71 9.29 6.88
N ARG A 48 4.69 9.53 6.05
CA ARG A 48 3.62 10.52 6.33
C ARG A 48 2.77 10.10 7.49
N GLU A 49 2.30 8.86 7.48
CA GLU A 49 1.40 8.31 8.49
C GLU A 49 2.08 8.25 9.86
N GLU A 50 3.37 7.93 9.88
CA GLU A 50 4.18 7.94 11.10
C GLU A 50 4.53 9.34 11.62
N GLY A 51 4.18 10.41 10.89
CA GLY A 51 4.54 11.78 11.24
C GLY A 51 6.04 12.07 11.13
N ARG A 52 6.81 11.23 10.42
CA ARG A 52 8.27 11.34 10.21
C ARG A 52 8.61 11.86 8.82
N MET A 53 7.88 12.88 8.36
CA MET A 53 8.14 13.54 7.07
C MET A 53 9.54 14.16 6.97
N ASP A 54 10.13 14.51 8.11
CA ASP A 54 11.49 15.06 8.18
C ASP A 54 12.57 14.01 7.88
N GLU A 55 12.22 12.72 7.78
CA GLU A 55 13.10 11.61 7.40
C GLU A 55 12.77 11.04 6.00
N ALA A 56 11.94 11.74 5.22
CA ALA A 56 11.57 11.33 3.86
C ALA A 56 12.60 11.82 2.83
N PHE A 57 13.87 11.42 2.96
CA PHE A 57 14.90 11.70 1.95
C PHE A 57 15.15 10.49 1.05
N LEU A 58 15.67 10.75 -0.16
CA LEU A 58 16.04 9.69 -1.11
C LEU A 58 17.10 8.74 -0.54
N ASN A 59 18.03 9.27 0.28
CA ASN A 59 19.04 8.45 0.95
C ASN A 59 18.39 7.45 1.91
N ASP A 60 17.38 7.86 2.68
CA ASP A 60 16.68 6.97 3.62
C ASP A 60 15.90 5.87 2.87
N TYR A 61 15.26 6.22 1.74
CA TYR A 61 14.63 5.23 0.86
C TYR A 61 15.66 4.19 0.34
N LEU A 62 16.80 4.66 -0.18
CA LEU A 62 17.84 3.76 -0.68
C LEU A 62 18.44 2.88 0.43
N GLN A 63 18.52 3.38 1.66
CA GLN A 63 18.95 2.58 2.82
C GLN A 63 17.96 1.48 3.15
N ASP A 64 16.66 1.78 3.19
CA ASP A 64 15.63 0.78 3.49
C ASP A 64 15.58 -0.30 2.37
N VAL A 65 15.71 0.09 1.09
CA VAL A 65 15.80 -0.87 -0.04
C VAL A 65 17.07 -1.73 0.03
N ALA A 66 18.21 -1.15 0.38
CA ALA A 66 19.48 -1.88 0.51
C ALA A 66 19.45 -2.90 1.66
N LEU A 67 18.77 -2.58 2.77
CA LEU A 67 18.59 -3.50 3.89
C LEU A 67 17.69 -4.68 3.55
N LEU A 68 16.65 -4.46 2.74
CA LEU A 68 15.74 -5.51 2.28
C LEU A 68 16.43 -6.48 1.31
N THR A 69 17.33 -5.98 0.46
CA THR A 69 18.04 -6.80 -0.54
C THR A 69 19.20 -7.60 0.06
N ASP A 70 19.90 -7.08 1.07
CA ASP A 70 21.01 -7.81 1.75
C ASP A 70 20.49 -9.03 2.53
N ALA A 71 19.26 -8.97 3.04
CA ALA A 71 18.58 -10.08 3.70
C ALA A 71 18.22 -11.24 2.74
N ASP A 72 18.08 -10.96 1.44
CA ASP A 72 17.77 -11.98 0.41
C ASP A 72 19.02 -12.69 -0.13
N SER A 73 20.23 -12.15 0.08
CA SER A 73 21.47 -12.66 -0.52
C SER A 73 22.26 -13.68 0.32
N ASP A 74 22.12 -13.68 1.65
CA ASP A 74 23.06 -14.35 2.57
C ASP A 74 22.44 -15.43 3.49
N GLY A 75 21.35 -16.05 3.06
CA GLY A 75 20.81 -17.25 3.73
C GLY A 75 21.50 -18.54 3.24
N ASP A 76 21.94 -19.39 4.17
CA ASP A 76 22.48 -20.71 3.86
C ASP A 76 21.48 -21.47 2.96
N LYS A 77 21.95 -22.14 1.91
CA LYS A 77 21.05 -22.71 0.86
C LYS A 77 20.07 -23.76 1.39
N ASP A 78 20.27 -24.23 2.63
CA ASP A 78 19.51 -25.25 3.33
C ASP A 78 18.47 -24.71 4.34
N GLU A 79 18.29 -23.39 4.47
CA GLU A 79 17.20 -22.87 5.30
C GLU A 79 15.82 -23.05 4.63
N PRO A 80 14.78 -23.44 5.40
CA PRO A 80 13.44 -23.61 4.86
C PRO A 80 12.89 -22.26 4.38
N ARG A 81 12.64 -22.16 3.07
CA ARG A 81 12.14 -20.94 2.42
C ARG A 81 10.88 -21.19 1.60
N VAL A 82 10.07 -20.15 1.44
CA VAL A 82 8.96 -20.13 0.48
C VAL A 82 9.52 -19.75 -0.88
N SER A 83 9.17 -20.51 -1.92
CA SER A 83 9.61 -20.24 -3.29
C SER A 83 8.55 -19.43 -4.03
N LEU A 84 8.90 -18.21 -4.45
CA LEU A 84 8.08 -17.38 -5.33
C LEU A 84 8.58 -17.52 -6.75
N MET A 85 7.66 -17.75 -7.69
CA MET A 85 7.98 -17.88 -9.11
C MET A 85 6.75 -17.57 -9.96
N THR A 86 6.97 -17.30 -11.24
CA THR A 86 5.88 -17.16 -12.21
C THR A 86 5.31 -18.53 -12.56
N VAL A 87 4.05 -18.57 -13.00
CA VAL A 87 3.37 -19.83 -13.41
C VAL A 87 4.16 -20.57 -14.51
N HIS A 88 4.79 -19.83 -15.42
CA HIS A 88 5.63 -20.40 -16.48
C HIS A 88 6.87 -21.12 -15.92
N ALA A 89 7.51 -20.54 -14.91
CA ALA A 89 8.70 -21.11 -14.27
C ALA A 89 8.38 -22.36 -13.42
N ALA A 90 7.13 -22.51 -12.98
CA ALA A 90 6.69 -23.67 -12.20
C ALA A 90 6.55 -24.97 -13.03
N LYS A 91 6.69 -24.90 -14.36
CA LYS A 91 6.50 -26.04 -15.25
C LYS A 91 7.50 -27.17 -14.94
N GLY A 92 6.99 -28.35 -14.63
CA GLY A 92 7.80 -29.53 -14.32
C GLY A 92 8.27 -29.59 -12.87
N LEU A 93 7.87 -28.64 -12.03
CA LEU A 93 8.04 -28.69 -10.58
C LEU A 93 6.75 -29.18 -9.91
N GLU A 94 6.84 -29.63 -8.68
CA GLU A 94 5.71 -30.01 -7.83
C GLU A 94 6.00 -29.64 -6.38
N PHE A 95 4.95 -29.24 -5.65
CA PHE A 95 5.07 -28.75 -4.28
C PHE A 95 3.92 -29.31 -3.43
N PRO A 96 4.16 -29.63 -2.13
CA PRO A 96 3.11 -30.07 -1.23
C PRO A 96 1.95 -29.08 -1.12
N THR A 97 2.27 -27.78 -1.06
CA THR A 97 1.31 -26.68 -0.94
C THR A 97 1.64 -25.60 -1.96
N VAL A 98 0.64 -25.17 -2.74
CA VAL A 98 0.77 -24.10 -3.73
C VAL A 98 -0.26 -23.02 -3.46
N PHE A 99 0.19 -21.77 -3.49
CA PHE A 99 -0.67 -20.59 -3.48
C PHE A 99 -0.67 -19.98 -4.88
N VAL A 100 -1.83 -19.96 -5.53
CA VAL A 100 -2.05 -19.24 -6.79
C VAL A 100 -2.69 -17.91 -6.44
N VAL A 101 -1.91 -16.84 -6.57
CA VAL A 101 -2.30 -15.50 -6.14
C VAL A 101 -2.67 -14.62 -7.33
N GLY A 102 -3.56 -13.65 -7.11
CA GLY A 102 -3.95 -12.67 -8.13
C GLY A 102 -4.82 -13.25 -9.24
N LEU A 103 -5.73 -14.15 -8.87
CA LEU A 103 -6.77 -14.64 -9.77
C LEU A 103 -7.88 -13.59 -9.91
N GLU A 104 -7.53 -12.52 -10.61
CA GLU A 104 -8.36 -11.35 -10.89
C GLU A 104 -8.45 -11.15 -12.40
N GLU A 105 -9.59 -10.66 -12.89
CA GLU A 105 -9.69 -10.15 -14.26
C GLU A 105 -8.64 -9.04 -14.46
N ASN A 106 -8.10 -8.91 -15.67
CA ASN A 106 -7.01 -7.97 -16.02
C ASN A 106 -5.63 -8.26 -15.39
N ILE A 107 -5.51 -9.32 -14.59
CA ILE A 107 -4.24 -9.86 -14.10
C ILE A 107 -4.07 -11.28 -14.62
N PHE A 108 -5.07 -12.11 -14.38
CA PHE A 108 -5.07 -13.52 -14.77
C PHE A 108 -6.54 -13.97 -14.99
N PRO A 109 -7.12 -13.78 -16.19
CA PRO A 109 -6.41 -13.55 -17.44
C PRO A 109 -5.87 -12.14 -17.66
N SER A 110 -4.76 -12.01 -18.40
CA SER A 110 -4.21 -10.70 -18.78
C SER A 110 -5.13 -10.00 -19.78
N PRO A 111 -5.16 -8.65 -19.82
CA PRO A 111 -6.03 -7.90 -20.72
C PRO A 111 -5.74 -8.20 -22.19
N ILE A 112 -4.49 -8.51 -22.52
CA ILE A 112 -4.04 -8.85 -23.87
C ILE A 112 -4.66 -10.19 -24.28
N ALA A 113 -4.46 -11.22 -23.45
CA ALA A 113 -4.98 -12.55 -23.71
C ALA A 113 -6.51 -12.61 -23.68
N ALA A 114 -7.17 -11.73 -22.92
CA ALA A 114 -8.62 -11.67 -22.84
C ALA A 114 -9.31 -11.27 -24.16
N VAL A 115 -8.60 -10.64 -25.10
CA VAL A 115 -9.15 -10.19 -26.40
C VAL A 115 -9.28 -11.35 -27.38
N SER A 116 -8.34 -12.29 -27.36
CA SER A 116 -8.27 -13.40 -28.32
C SER A 116 -8.70 -14.70 -27.65
N PRO A 117 -9.69 -15.43 -28.20
CA PRO A 117 -10.11 -16.71 -27.60
C PRO A 117 -8.96 -17.73 -27.56
N ARG A 118 -8.01 -17.65 -28.49
CA ARG A 118 -6.83 -18.52 -28.51
C ARG A 118 -5.87 -18.24 -27.36
N GLU A 119 -5.60 -16.96 -27.10
CA GLU A 119 -4.69 -16.55 -26.02
C GLU A 119 -5.34 -16.80 -24.64
N LEU A 120 -6.66 -16.60 -24.54
CA LEU A 120 -7.43 -16.96 -23.35
C LEU A 120 -7.36 -18.47 -23.06
N GLU A 121 -7.45 -19.31 -24.09
CA GLU A 121 -7.23 -20.75 -23.94
C GLU A 121 -5.81 -21.09 -23.47
N GLU A 122 -4.80 -20.33 -23.89
CA GLU A 122 -3.42 -20.49 -23.42
C GLU A 122 -3.27 -20.12 -21.94
N GLU A 123 -3.86 -19.01 -21.48
CA GLU A 123 -3.85 -18.65 -20.06
C GLU A 123 -4.66 -19.62 -19.19
N ARG A 124 -5.76 -20.17 -19.72
CA ARG A 124 -6.48 -21.26 -19.07
C ARG A 124 -5.57 -22.49 -18.87
N ARG A 125 -4.73 -22.82 -19.86
CA ARG A 125 -3.73 -23.89 -19.72
C ARG A 125 -2.66 -23.53 -18.69
N LEU A 126 -2.26 -22.26 -18.58
CA LEU A 126 -1.36 -21.81 -17.52
C LEU A 126 -1.98 -22.03 -16.13
N LEU A 127 -3.27 -21.71 -15.95
CA LEU A 127 -3.95 -21.98 -14.67
C LEU A 127 -3.95 -23.46 -14.34
N TYR A 128 -4.29 -24.28 -15.33
CA TYR A 128 -4.28 -25.73 -15.19
C TYR A 128 -2.88 -26.24 -14.77
N VAL A 129 -1.82 -25.71 -15.38
CA VAL A 129 -0.44 -26.01 -14.95
C VAL A 129 -0.23 -25.61 -13.49
N ALA A 130 -0.61 -24.38 -13.10
CA ALA A 130 -0.45 -23.89 -11.73
C ALA A 130 -1.15 -24.78 -10.68
N ILE A 131 -2.43 -25.10 -10.91
CA ILE A 131 -3.23 -25.95 -10.01
C ILE A 131 -2.62 -27.35 -9.89
N THR A 132 -2.17 -27.92 -11.01
CA THR A 132 -1.57 -29.26 -11.03
C THR A 132 -0.14 -29.32 -10.49
N ARG A 133 0.45 -28.19 -10.05
CA ARG A 133 1.72 -28.22 -9.31
C ARG A 133 1.53 -28.60 -7.84
N ALA A 134 0.29 -28.54 -7.33
CA ALA A 134 -0.03 -28.84 -5.94
C ALA A 134 -0.23 -30.34 -5.71
N GLU A 135 0.47 -30.91 -4.72
CA GLU A 135 0.26 -32.32 -4.34
C GLU A 135 -0.84 -32.50 -3.29
N LYS A 136 -0.91 -31.59 -2.30
CA LYS A 136 -1.84 -31.72 -1.16
C LYS A 136 -2.81 -30.55 -1.06
N HIS A 137 -2.29 -29.33 -1.09
CA HIS A 137 -3.09 -28.12 -0.89
C HIS A 137 -2.88 -27.12 -2.03
N CYS A 138 -3.98 -26.70 -2.65
CA CYS A 138 -4.00 -25.63 -3.64
C CYS A 138 -4.90 -24.51 -3.12
N ILE A 139 -4.33 -23.34 -2.86
CA ILE A 139 -5.04 -22.18 -2.35
C ILE A 139 -5.09 -21.14 -3.46
N LEU A 140 -6.30 -20.71 -3.81
CA LEU A 140 -6.56 -19.71 -4.84
C LEU A 140 -6.95 -18.40 -4.15
N THR A 141 -6.29 -17.28 -4.49
CA THR A 141 -6.61 -15.98 -3.89
C THR A 141 -6.88 -14.89 -4.93
N ASN A 142 -7.84 -14.03 -4.60
CA ASN A 142 -8.17 -12.82 -5.34
C ASN A 142 -8.30 -11.63 -4.36
N ALA A 143 -7.96 -10.43 -4.82
CA ALA A 143 -8.15 -9.19 -4.09
C ALA A 143 -9.40 -8.45 -4.59
N LYS A 144 -10.10 -7.76 -3.67
CA LYS A 144 -11.20 -6.84 -4.03
C LYS A 144 -10.67 -5.52 -4.59
N ASN A 145 -9.56 -5.04 -4.01
CA ASN A 145 -8.90 -3.81 -4.40
C ASN A 145 -7.40 -4.09 -4.45
N ARG A 146 -6.72 -3.64 -5.51
CA ARG A 146 -5.27 -3.80 -5.68
C ARG A 146 -4.64 -2.47 -6.07
N TRP A 147 -3.48 -2.15 -5.50
CA TRP A 147 -2.66 -1.04 -5.96
C TRP A 147 -1.70 -1.55 -7.03
N ARG A 148 -1.79 -1.00 -8.24
CA ARG A 148 -0.96 -1.41 -9.39
C ARG A 148 -0.64 -0.17 -10.23
N TYR A 149 0.62 -0.02 -10.65
CA TYR A 149 1.05 1.07 -11.53
C TYR A 149 0.60 2.47 -11.06
N GLY A 150 0.76 2.73 -9.76
CA GLY A 150 0.41 4.03 -9.15
C GLY A 150 -1.09 4.34 -9.07
N LYS A 151 -1.98 3.39 -9.38
CA LYS A 151 -3.43 3.54 -9.27
C LYS A 151 -4.06 2.40 -8.48
N MET A 152 -5.20 2.69 -7.87
CA MET A 152 -6.05 1.67 -7.26
C MET A 152 -6.97 1.07 -8.33
N GLU A 153 -6.83 -0.23 -8.56
CA GLU A 153 -7.68 -1.01 -9.46
C GLU A 153 -8.69 -1.83 -8.65
N PHE A 154 -9.89 -1.93 -9.20
CA PHE A 154 -11.02 -2.67 -8.64
C PHE A 154 -11.40 -3.75 -9.64
N ASP A 155 -10.68 -4.85 -9.59
CA ASP A 155 -10.88 -5.96 -10.51
C ASP A 155 -11.89 -6.97 -9.97
N ASN A 156 -12.62 -7.59 -10.88
CA ASN A 156 -13.50 -8.70 -10.55
C ASN A 156 -12.66 -9.98 -10.35
N PRO A 157 -13.16 -10.98 -9.60
CA PRO A 157 -12.54 -12.30 -9.57
C PRO A 157 -12.36 -12.87 -10.98
N SER A 158 -11.27 -13.59 -11.22
CA SER A 158 -11.00 -14.21 -12.51
C SER A 158 -12.14 -15.14 -12.93
N ARG A 159 -12.59 -15.04 -14.18
CA ARG A 159 -13.57 -15.97 -14.78
C ARG A 159 -13.19 -17.44 -14.64
N PHE A 160 -11.89 -17.76 -14.52
CA PHE A 160 -11.45 -19.14 -14.38
C PHE A 160 -11.83 -19.77 -13.04
N ILE A 161 -12.14 -18.96 -12.02
CA ILE A 161 -12.64 -19.46 -10.73
C ILE A 161 -14.03 -20.08 -10.94
N ASP A 162 -14.89 -19.43 -11.72
CA ASP A 162 -16.26 -19.89 -12.01
C ASP A 162 -16.29 -21.14 -12.91
N GLU A 163 -15.18 -21.45 -13.59
CA GLU A 163 -15.04 -22.66 -14.41
C GLU A 163 -14.71 -23.92 -13.58
N ILE A 164 -14.23 -23.73 -12.35
CA ILE A 164 -13.95 -24.81 -11.42
C ILE A 164 -15.27 -25.20 -10.74
N ASP A 165 -15.51 -26.51 -10.58
CA ASP A 165 -16.70 -26.99 -9.90
C ASP A 165 -16.75 -26.45 -8.46
N SER A 166 -17.81 -25.67 -8.17
CA SER A 166 -18.05 -25.07 -6.85
C SER A 166 -18.07 -26.07 -5.70
N SER A 167 -18.34 -27.36 -5.95
CA SER A 167 -18.29 -28.41 -4.93
C SER A 167 -16.87 -28.78 -4.49
N LEU A 168 -15.85 -28.40 -5.27
CA LEU A 168 -14.44 -28.65 -5.02
C LEU A 168 -13.73 -27.46 -4.36
N ILE A 169 -14.42 -26.32 -4.19
CA ILE A 169 -13.85 -25.10 -3.62
C ILE A 169 -14.43 -24.87 -2.23
N ASP A 170 -13.56 -24.89 -1.22
CA ASP A 170 -13.90 -24.39 0.11
C ASP A 170 -13.67 -22.87 0.14
N CYS A 171 -14.73 -22.09 0.00
CA CYS A 171 -14.66 -20.63 0.06
C CYS A 171 -14.47 -20.14 1.51
N HIS A 172 -13.29 -19.61 1.82
CA HIS A 172 -12.98 -18.99 3.11
C HIS A 172 -13.06 -17.46 2.98
N GLU A 173 -14.24 -16.86 3.13
CA GLU A 173 -14.35 -15.40 3.26
C GLU A 173 -13.91 -14.97 4.66
N GLU A 174 -12.68 -14.48 4.79
CA GLU A 174 -12.26 -13.76 6.00
C GLU A 174 -12.88 -12.36 6.00
N GLY A 175 -14.12 -12.25 6.49
CA GLY A 175 -14.75 -10.96 6.75
C GLY A 175 -16.25 -10.88 6.49
N GLY A 176 -17.05 -11.72 7.16
CA GLY A 176 -18.50 -11.59 7.16
C GLY A 176 -19.12 -12.58 8.12
N ALA A 177 -19.75 -12.07 9.19
CA ALA A 177 -20.33 -12.86 10.26
C ALA A 177 -21.16 -14.06 9.76
N SER A 178 -20.88 -15.22 10.33
CA SER A 178 -21.91 -16.25 10.52
C SER A 178 -23.01 -15.67 11.40
N PHE A 179 -24.01 -15.02 10.79
CA PHE A 179 -25.29 -14.77 11.44
C PHE A 179 -26.23 -15.91 11.04
N GLY A 180 -26.39 -16.85 11.97
CA GLY A 180 -27.16 -18.07 11.77
C GLY A 180 -28.62 -17.83 11.38
N GLY A 181 -29.08 -18.66 10.44
CA GLY A 181 -30.47 -18.77 10.04
C GLY A 181 -30.67 -20.01 9.17
N SER A 182 -30.81 -21.17 9.81
CA SER A 182 -31.15 -22.43 9.17
C SER A 182 -32.49 -22.33 8.42
N THR A 183 -32.50 -22.45 7.09
CA THR A 183 -33.54 -23.21 6.35
C THR A 183 -33.17 -23.45 4.87
N SER A 184 -33.13 -24.73 4.50
CA SER A 184 -33.43 -25.35 3.20
C SER A 184 -33.82 -24.47 2.00
N GLY A 185 -33.16 -24.68 0.85
CA GLY A 185 -33.78 -24.57 -0.49
C GLY A 185 -33.07 -23.67 -1.50
N TYR A 186 -32.52 -24.31 -2.56
CA TYR A 186 -32.30 -23.82 -3.93
C TYR A 186 -32.00 -22.32 -4.18
N GLY A 187 -30.79 -22.03 -4.65
CA GLY A 187 -30.50 -20.93 -5.59
C GLY A 187 -30.50 -19.51 -5.02
N GLY A 188 -29.44 -19.14 -4.29
CA GLY A 188 -29.19 -17.76 -3.85
C GLY A 188 -28.54 -16.92 -4.94
N ARG A 189 -29.35 -16.19 -5.70
CA ARG A 189 -28.94 -15.11 -6.61
C ARG A 189 -28.15 -14.03 -5.86
N MET A 190 -27.00 -13.61 -6.36
CA MET A 190 -26.25 -12.50 -5.76
C MET A 190 -26.93 -11.14 -6.07
N PRO A 191 -26.71 -10.08 -5.25
CA PRO A 191 -27.40 -8.79 -5.41
C PRO A 191 -27.15 -8.07 -6.74
N TRP A 192 -26.15 -8.49 -7.52
CA TRP A 192 -25.75 -7.93 -8.81
C TRP A 192 -26.25 -8.73 -10.03
N ASP A 193 -26.86 -9.89 -9.85
CA ASP A 193 -27.28 -10.77 -10.96
C ASP A 193 -28.49 -10.27 -11.77
N ARG A 194 -28.95 -9.02 -11.61
CA ARG A 194 -30.12 -8.53 -12.35
C ARG A 194 -29.74 -8.28 -13.82
N PRO A 195 -30.32 -9.01 -14.80
CA PRO A 195 -30.10 -8.68 -16.21
C PRO A 195 -30.75 -7.33 -16.50
N VAL A 196 -29.93 -6.35 -16.88
CA VAL A 196 -30.42 -5.08 -17.40
C VAL A 196 -31.03 -5.36 -18.77
N SER A 197 -32.35 -5.44 -18.81
CA SER A 197 -33.11 -5.55 -20.04
C SER A 197 -34.46 -4.86 -19.86
N ARG A 198 -34.51 -3.56 -20.19
CA ARG A 198 -35.58 -2.88 -20.97
C ARG A 198 -35.39 -1.35 -20.99
N PRO A 199 -35.91 -0.66 -22.03
CA PRO A 199 -35.34 0.56 -22.57
C PRO A 199 -35.74 1.82 -21.80
N VAL A 200 -34.90 2.85 -21.96
CA VAL A 200 -35.08 4.22 -21.45
C VAL A 200 -36.22 4.90 -22.21
N ALA A 201 -37.45 4.73 -21.72
CA ALA A 201 -38.55 5.64 -21.97
C ALA A 201 -39.59 5.41 -20.85
N THR A 202 -40.16 6.49 -20.31
CA THR A 202 -41.18 6.54 -19.24
C THR A 202 -40.68 6.55 -17.78
N GLN A 203 -39.94 7.59 -17.39
CA GLN A 203 -39.91 8.06 -15.99
C GLN A 203 -40.04 9.59 -15.89
N PHE A 204 -41.07 10.14 -16.53
CA PHE A 204 -41.54 11.49 -16.20
C PHE A 204 -42.97 11.38 -15.69
N MET A 205 -43.13 11.36 -14.36
CA MET A 205 -44.42 11.55 -13.71
C MET A 205 -44.36 12.90 -13.00
N ALA A 206 -45.23 13.83 -13.39
CA ALA A 206 -45.37 15.13 -12.76
C ALA A 206 -46.21 15.00 -11.47
N ASP A 207 -45.79 15.71 -10.42
CA ASP A 207 -46.52 15.75 -9.15
C ASP A 207 -47.95 16.33 -9.29
N PRO A 208 -48.94 15.84 -8.53
CA PRO A 208 -50.28 16.39 -8.53
C PRO A 208 -50.37 17.70 -7.72
N LYS A 209 -51.01 18.72 -8.32
CA LYS A 209 -51.28 20.03 -7.71
C LYS A 209 -52.31 19.93 -6.56
N PRO A 210 -52.14 20.64 -5.44
CA PRO A 210 -53.25 20.93 -4.53
C PRO A 210 -54.12 22.08 -5.08
N SER A 211 -55.43 21.90 -5.06
CA SER A 211 -56.44 22.90 -5.38
C SER A 211 -57.05 23.46 -4.10
N TYR A 212 -57.00 24.77 -3.89
CA TYR A 212 -58.07 25.45 -3.16
C TYR A 212 -58.31 26.87 -3.69
N THR A 213 -59.51 26.99 -4.24
CA THR A 213 -60.44 28.13 -4.41
C THR A 213 -59.93 29.58 -4.41
N SER A 214 -60.50 30.28 -5.39
CA SER A 214 -60.42 31.68 -5.78
C SER A 214 -60.91 32.70 -4.74
N ARG A 215 -60.28 33.89 -4.75
CA ARG A 215 -60.98 35.20 -4.82
C ARG A 215 -60.02 36.39 -5.05
N THR A 216 -60.25 37.03 -6.20
CA THR A 216 -60.27 38.48 -6.51
C THR A 216 -59.07 39.39 -6.26
N ASN A 217 -58.93 40.31 -7.22
CA ASN A 217 -57.80 41.14 -7.60
C ASN A 217 -57.78 42.52 -6.89
N GLU A 218 -56.65 43.20 -7.10
CA GLU A 218 -56.39 44.65 -7.03
C GLU A 218 -55.75 45.28 -5.78
N SER A 219 -54.44 45.52 -5.92
CA SER A 219 -53.83 46.85 -6.02
C SER A 219 -54.14 47.91 -4.94
N SER A 220 -53.16 48.24 -4.10
CA SER A 220 -52.57 49.59 -4.09
C SER A 220 -51.44 49.73 -3.06
N ARG A 221 -50.58 50.70 -3.38
CA ARG A 221 -49.31 51.05 -2.78
C ARG A 221 -49.41 51.69 -1.38
N SER A 222 -48.31 51.53 -0.66
CA SER A 222 -47.56 52.53 0.12
C SER A 222 -47.74 52.66 1.64
N VAL A 223 -46.59 52.97 2.26
CA VAL A 223 -46.31 53.70 3.50
C VAL A 223 -45.95 52.85 4.74
N ARG A 224 -44.67 53.04 5.18
CA ARG A 224 -44.07 53.16 6.55
C ARG A 224 -44.63 52.24 7.67
N SER A 225 -43.89 51.69 8.63
CA SER A 225 -42.57 51.92 9.24
C SER A 225 -42.37 50.84 10.33
N GLU A 226 -41.10 50.65 10.77
CA GLU A 226 -40.67 50.13 12.10
C GLU A 226 -41.12 48.72 12.49
N ALA A 227 -40.36 47.82 13.11
CA ALA A 227 -39.00 47.64 13.60
C ALA A 227 -38.91 46.08 13.77
N ASN A 228 -37.84 45.35 14.03
CA ASN A 228 -36.55 45.63 14.60
C ASN A 228 -35.66 44.39 14.28
N PHE A 229 -34.44 44.67 13.86
CA PHE A 229 -33.18 43.90 13.78
C PHE A 229 -32.99 42.68 14.74
N LYS A 230 -32.05 41.72 14.57
CA LYS A 230 -30.84 41.58 13.73
C LYS A 230 -30.32 40.14 13.73
N SER A 231 -29.70 39.80 12.60
CA SER A 231 -28.69 38.78 12.30
C SER A 231 -27.80 38.22 13.43
N VAL A 232 -27.79 36.88 13.47
CA VAL A 232 -26.69 35.90 13.51
C VAL A 232 -25.32 36.33 14.07
N ARG A 233 -24.88 35.64 15.13
CA ARG A 233 -23.48 35.31 15.39
C ARG A 233 -23.32 33.83 15.71
N ALA A 234 -22.32 33.24 15.07
CA ALA A 234 -21.73 31.95 15.37
C ALA A 234 -21.24 31.86 16.81
N LEU A 235 -21.37 30.68 17.42
CA LEU A 235 -20.77 30.35 18.71
C LEU A 235 -19.82 29.16 18.54
N ASN A 236 -18.54 29.44 18.78
CA ASN A 236 -17.56 28.47 19.26
C ASN A 236 -17.95 28.03 20.67
N ALA A 237 -17.87 26.72 20.92
CA ALA A 237 -18.07 26.12 22.24
C ALA A 237 -16.80 26.20 23.10
N ALA A 238 -17.01 26.20 24.40
CA ALA A 238 -16.16 26.78 25.42
C ALA A 238 -14.96 25.92 25.88
N ARG A 239 -13.89 26.64 26.23
CA ARG A 239 -12.89 26.26 27.25
C ARG A 239 -13.53 26.14 28.63
N ARG A 240 -13.01 25.25 29.48
CA ARG A 240 -12.61 25.56 30.86
C ARG A 240 -11.97 24.35 31.55
N VAL A 241 -10.71 24.46 31.99
CA VAL A 241 -10.25 24.25 33.39
C VAL A 241 -9.00 25.14 33.60
N PHE A 242 -8.89 25.70 34.80
CA PHE A 242 -8.05 26.79 35.28
C PHE A 242 -6.53 26.50 35.39
N GLY A 243 -5.72 27.57 35.41
CA GLY A 243 -4.35 27.56 35.95
C GLY A 243 -3.47 28.70 35.42
N THR A 244 -3.44 29.82 36.13
CA THR A 244 -2.60 31.01 35.95
C THR A 244 -1.10 30.68 35.98
N SER A 245 -0.22 31.28 35.17
CA SER A 245 0.60 32.46 35.54
C SER A 245 1.43 32.99 34.35
N THR A 246 1.32 34.30 34.12
CA THR A 246 2.31 35.33 33.70
C THR A 246 3.55 34.99 32.84
N ALA A 247 3.73 35.86 31.83
CA ALA A 247 4.98 36.41 31.24
C ALA A 247 5.50 35.82 29.91
N SER A 248 5.31 36.60 28.84
CA SER A 248 6.25 36.79 27.72
C SER A 248 7.25 37.91 28.11
N PRO A 249 8.35 38.21 27.38
CA PRO A 249 8.66 37.83 26.00
C PRO A 249 10.16 37.53 25.71
N SER A 250 10.43 37.36 24.41
CA SER A 250 11.64 37.78 23.67
C SER A 250 12.51 36.67 23.06
N ALA A 251 12.79 36.91 21.78
CA ALA A 251 13.60 36.12 20.88
C ALA A 251 15.08 36.18 21.23
N SER A 252 15.81 35.13 20.88
CA SER A 252 17.25 35.19 20.63
C SER A 252 17.67 34.02 19.73
N SER A 253 18.10 34.38 18.54
CA SER A 253 19.00 33.63 17.68
C SER A 253 20.22 33.10 18.43
N ALA A 254 20.55 31.83 18.24
CA ALA A 254 21.88 31.30 18.48
C ALA A 254 22.21 30.23 17.43
N SER A 255 23.03 30.63 16.47
CA SER A 255 23.87 29.77 15.65
C SER A 255 24.94 29.11 16.51
N LEU A 256 25.06 27.79 16.47
CA LEU A 256 26.30 27.10 16.86
C LEU A 256 26.56 25.92 15.92
N SER A 257 27.72 26.03 15.29
CA SER A 257 28.32 25.08 14.37
C SER A 257 28.97 23.91 15.12
N ALA A 258 28.95 22.76 14.45
CA ALA A 258 29.97 21.70 14.41
C ALA A 258 30.32 20.93 15.70
N SER A 259 30.11 19.60 15.64
CA SER A 259 31.22 18.66 15.73
C SER A 259 30.84 17.30 15.12
N SER A 260 31.33 17.08 13.90
CA SER A 260 31.51 15.77 13.30
C SER A 260 32.61 15.03 14.08
N SER A 261 32.22 14.16 15.02
CA SER A 261 33.16 13.23 15.64
C SER A 261 33.25 11.97 14.79
N SER A 262 34.42 11.76 14.20
CA SER A 262 34.89 10.51 13.63
C SER A 262 34.79 9.37 14.65
N ALA A 263 33.69 8.61 14.62
CA ALA A 263 33.42 7.50 15.52
C ALA A 263 34.15 6.19 15.11
N GLY A 264 35.43 6.29 14.74
CA GLY A 264 36.26 5.11 14.45
C GLY A 264 37.24 4.73 15.56
N GLY A 265 37.36 5.53 16.63
CA GLY A 265 38.53 5.46 17.51
C GLY A 265 38.43 4.60 18.76
N ASN A 266 37.24 4.39 19.35
CA ASN A 266 37.14 3.87 20.73
C ASN A 266 35.99 2.87 20.94
N LEU A 267 35.66 2.05 19.96
CA LEU A 267 34.67 0.97 20.12
C LEU A 267 35.35 -0.32 20.56
N ARG A 268 34.83 -0.95 21.61
CA ARG A 268 35.27 -2.24 22.11
C ARG A 268 34.09 -3.18 22.25
N GLU A 269 34.35 -4.47 22.05
CA GLU A 269 33.40 -5.53 22.35
C GLU A 269 32.98 -5.43 23.83
N GLY A 270 31.68 -5.56 24.11
CA GLY A 270 31.08 -5.40 25.44
C GLY A 270 30.59 -4.00 25.79
N MET A 271 30.86 -2.97 24.98
CA MET A 271 30.33 -1.61 25.21
C MET A 271 28.83 -1.54 24.92
N LYS A 272 28.15 -0.65 25.65
CA LYS A 272 26.73 -0.32 25.42
C LYS A 272 26.61 0.90 24.52
N ILE A 273 25.78 0.76 23.49
CA ILE A 273 25.46 1.83 22.55
C ILE A 273 23.95 2.06 22.50
N GLU A 274 23.53 3.31 22.34
CA GLU A 274 22.17 3.66 21.93
C GLU A 274 22.14 3.85 20.43
N HIS A 275 21.30 3.12 19.72
CA HIS A 275 21.04 3.37 18.32
C HIS A 275 19.69 4.08 18.16
N GLN A 276 19.64 5.12 17.33
CA GLN A 276 18.43 5.94 17.14
C GLN A 276 17.18 5.11 16.74
N ARG A 277 17.35 4.03 15.98
CA ARG A 277 16.26 3.12 15.55
C ARG A 277 16.01 1.94 16.48
N PHE A 278 17.05 1.41 17.12
CA PHE A 278 17.00 0.09 17.79
C PHE A 278 17.11 0.19 19.31
N GLY A 279 17.27 1.42 19.84
CA GLY A 279 17.43 1.69 21.26
C GLY A 279 18.77 1.20 21.80
N VAL A 280 18.79 0.84 23.07
CA VAL A 280 20.00 0.42 23.78
C VAL A 280 20.38 -1.01 23.37
N GLY A 281 21.66 -1.22 23.02
CA GLY A 281 22.23 -2.51 22.70
C GLY A 281 23.67 -2.68 23.17
N THR A 282 24.13 -3.93 23.26
CA THR A 282 25.50 -4.29 23.69
C THR A 282 26.27 -4.86 22.52
N ILE A 283 27.48 -4.37 22.27
CA ILE A 283 28.33 -4.87 21.17
C ILE A 283 28.85 -6.26 21.53
N LEU A 284 28.50 -7.26 20.73
CA LEU A 284 28.98 -8.63 20.89
C LEU A 284 30.28 -8.89 20.14
N LYS A 285 30.43 -8.36 18.92
CA LYS A 285 31.57 -8.63 18.06
C LYS A 285 31.90 -7.43 17.17
N LEU A 286 33.18 -7.14 16.99
CA LEU A 286 33.67 -6.15 16.04
C LEU A 286 34.49 -6.84 14.95
N GLU A 287 34.06 -6.69 13.70
CA GLU A 287 34.74 -7.25 12.53
C GLU A 287 35.20 -6.14 11.58
N GLY A 288 36.45 -6.24 11.12
CA GLY A 288 37.05 -5.29 10.20
C GLY A 288 37.81 -4.15 10.89
N SER A 289 38.56 -3.40 10.09
CA SER A 289 39.38 -2.27 10.54
C SER A 289 39.17 -1.07 9.62
N GLY A 290 39.07 0.11 10.20
CA GLY A 290 38.87 1.37 9.46
C GLY A 290 37.42 1.64 9.09
N GLU A 291 37.18 2.11 7.87
CA GLU A 291 35.89 2.69 7.46
C GLU A 291 34.75 1.68 7.22
N ASN A 292 35.08 0.40 7.01
CA ASN A 292 34.11 -0.66 6.73
C ASN A 292 33.92 -1.61 7.93
N ALA A 293 34.21 -1.13 9.14
CA ALA A 293 34.08 -1.94 10.34
C ALA A 293 32.60 -2.25 10.62
N LYS A 294 32.29 -3.53 10.82
CA LYS A 294 30.98 -4.08 11.16
C LYS A 294 30.94 -4.38 12.66
N ALA A 295 29.87 -4.00 13.33
CA ALA A 295 29.61 -4.32 14.73
C ALA A 295 28.36 -5.20 14.81
N THR A 296 28.49 -6.37 15.43
CA THR A 296 27.34 -7.18 15.83
C THR A 296 26.90 -6.72 17.20
N VAL A 297 25.66 -6.25 17.32
CA VAL A 297 25.10 -5.62 18.52
C VAL A 297 23.80 -6.32 18.90
N GLU A 298 23.66 -6.68 20.17
CA GLU A 298 22.44 -7.24 20.71
C GLU A 298 21.60 -6.12 21.34
N PHE A 299 20.45 -5.82 20.72
CA PHE A 299 19.51 -4.80 21.17
C PHE A 299 18.43 -5.39 22.07
N VAL A 300 18.10 -4.68 23.15
CA VAL A 300 17.13 -5.13 24.18
C VAL A 300 15.75 -5.42 23.58
N HIS A 301 15.32 -4.66 22.57
CA HIS A 301 14.00 -4.78 21.95
C HIS A 301 14.00 -5.32 20.52
N SER A 302 15.19 -5.44 19.89
CA SER A 302 15.30 -5.76 18.46
C SER A 302 16.19 -6.98 18.17
N GLY A 303 16.70 -7.64 19.22
CA GLY A 303 17.58 -8.80 19.09
C GLY A 303 18.94 -8.46 18.50
N THR A 304 19.64 -9.47 18.00
CA THR A 304 20.99 -9.34 17.45
C THR A 304 20.97 -8.76 16.04
N LYS A 305 21.69 -7.66 15.81
CA LYS A 305 21.77 -6.97 14.52
C LYS A 305 23.22 -6.64 14.18
N GLN A 306 23.56 -6.69 12.89
CA GLN A 306 24.85 -6.21 12.40
C GLN A 306 24.71 -4.77 11.89
N LEU A 307 25.66 -3.92 12.27
CA LEU A 307 25.68 -2.50 11.95
C LEU A 307 27.03 -2.14 11.33
N LEU A 308 27.02 -1.42 10.21
CA LEU A 308 28.26 -0.82 9.69
C LEU A 308 28.53 0.48 10.46
N LEU A 309 29.67 0.56 11.15
CA LEU A 309 29.99 1.65 12.08
C LEU A 309 30.01 3.04 11.42
N LYS A 310 30.31 3.11 10.12
CA LYS A 310 30.29 4.36 9.33
C LYS A 310 28.90 4.96 9.17
N PHE A 311 27.86 4.13 9.15
CA PHE A 311 26.48 4.54 8.87
C PHE A 311 25.57 4.46 10.10
N ALA A 312 25.98 3.72 11.12
CA ALA A 312 25.22 3.57 12.34
C ALA A 312 25.25 4.89 13.15
N LYS A 313 24.09 5.54 13.29
CA LYS A 313 23.91 6.70 14.17
C LYS A 313 23.69 6.17 15.59
N PHE A 314 24.78 6.00 16.32
CA PHE A 314 24.74 5.57 17.71
C PHE A 314 25.52 6.51 18.64
N THR A 315 25.07 6.54 19.89
CA THR A 315 25.77 7.19 21.01
C THR A 315 26.32 6.10 21.93
N ILE A 316 27.54 6.29 22.45
CA ILE A 316 28.12 5.35 23.41
C ILE A 316 27.56 5.70 24.80
N ILE A 317 26.87 4.76 25.44
CA ILE A 317 26.30 4.96 26.78
C ILE A 317 27.24 4.43 27.88
N GLY A 318 28.21 3.57 27.57
CA GLY A 318 29.21 3.10 28.53
C GLY A 318 30.09 1.96 28.03
#